data_AF-A0A257A061-F1
#
_entry.id   AF-A0A257A061-F1
#
_cell.length_a   1.000
_cell.length_b   1.000
_cell.length_c   1.000
_cell.angle_alpha   90.00
_cell.angle_beta   90.00
_cell.angle_gamma   90.00
#
_symmetry.space_group_name_H-M   'P 1'
#
loop_
_entity.id
_entity.type
_entity.pdbx_description
1 polymer ?
#
loop_
_entity_poly.entity_id
_entity_poly.type
_entity_poly.pdbx_seq_one_letter_code
_entity_poly.pdbx_strand_id
1 'polypeptide(L)'
;MLSDKKIALSFVFQRKGQRKLKISDIVLYLSVSLGWFDISTARLFVEQAIKEGLLRKIDDFFVEPTFDYENIKTPVGFRPKPEDVMIAENKKKRIEEKDLLGRICREISNGTGEERQKILDDVKKISADLGVYPEIAALLICKKKGIEINRFVDDVEKGIILKKS
;
A
#
# COMPACT_ATOMS: atom_id res chain seq x y z
N MET A 1 -9.84 1.57 20.68
CA MET A 1 -10.59 0.75 19.72
C MET A 1 -9.78 -0.48 19.37
N LEU A 2 -10.42 -1.64 19.27
CA LEU A 2 -9.76 -2.86 18.79
C LEU A 2 -9.54 -2.73 17.28
N SER A 3 -8.31 -2.98 16.81
CA SER A 3 -8.01 -2.89 15.38
C SER A 3 -8.67 -4.06 14.62
N ASP A 4 -9.19 -3.80 13.43
CA ASP A 4 -9.70 -4.82 12.50
C ASP A 4 -8.67 -5.93 12.23
N LYS A 5 -7.37 -5.60 12.24
CA LYS A 5 -6.29 -6.60 12.14
C LYS A 5 -6.30 -7.56 13.33
N LYS A 6 -6.50 -7.05 14.56
CA LYS A 6 -6.60 -7.89 15.76
C LYS A 6 -7.84 -8.77 15.72
N ILE A 7 -8.98 -8.26 15.26
CA ILE A 7 -10.22 -9.05 15.11
C ILE A 7 -10.00 -10.16 14.08
N ALA A 8 -9.49 -9.83 12.90
CA ALA A 8 -9.22 -10.79 11.84
C ALA A 8 -8.24 -11.88 12.29
N LEU A 9 -7.11 -11.50 12.88
CA LEU A 9 -6.14 -12.46 13.42
C LEU A 9 -6.77 -13.34 14.50
N SER A 10 -7.53 -12.75 15.43
CA SER A 10 -8.18 -13.53 16.49
C SER A 10 -9.12 -14.58 15.91
N PHE A 11 -9.91 -14.20 14.91
CA PHE A 11 -10.78 -15.13 14.22
C PHE A 11 -10.00 -16.30 13.60
N VAL A 12 -8.89 -16.03 12.91
CA VAL A 12 -8.06 -17.09 12.31
C VAL A 12 -7.48 -18.03 13.38
N PHE A 13 -6.85 -17.49 14.43
CA PHE A 13 -6.20 -18.28 15.47
C PHE A 13 -7.21 -19.07 16.32
N GLN A 14 -8.36 -18.48 16.65
CA GLN A 14 -9.46 -19.18 17.33
C GLN A 14 -10.01 -20.33 16.47
N ARG A 15 -10.23 -20.10 15.17
CA ARG A 15 -10.76 -21.14 14.27
C ARG A 15 -9.80 -22.30 14.03
N LYS A 16 -8.49 -22.02 13.98
CA LYS A 16 -7.46 -23.06 13.83
C LYS A 16 -7.15 -23.78 15.15
N GLY A 17 -7.44 -23.16 16.30
CA GLY A 17 -7.25 -23.75 17.62
C GLY A 17 -5.78 -23.95 18.03
N GLN A 18 -4.85 -23.33 17.31
CA GLN A 18 -3.40 -23.47 17.53
C GLN A 18 -2.80 -22.12 17.88
N ARG A 19 -1.87 -22.10 18.84
CA ARG A 19 -1.15 -20.88 19.23
C ARG A 19 -0.12 -20.41 18.19
N LYS A 20 0.32 -21.34 17.34
CA LYS A 20 1.35 -21.13 16.31
C LYS A 20 0.77 -21.58 14.98
N LEU A 21 0.88 -20.75 13.96
CA LEU A 21 0.38 -21.06 12.61
C LEU A 21 1.43 -20.77 11.57
N LYS A 22 1.41 -21.54 10.48
CA LYS A 22 2.24 -21.20 9.31
C LYS A 22 1.70 -19.94 8.65
N ILE A 23 2.60 -19.09 8.18
CA ILE A 23 2.27 -17.89 7.40
C ILE A 23 1.43 -18.27 6.18
N SER A 24 1.80 -19.34 5.47
CA SER A 24 1.03 -19.86 4.33
C SER A 24 -0.41 -20.21 4.68
N ASP A 25 -0.63 -20.80 5.86
CA ASP A 25 -1.94 -21.28 6.29
C ASP A 25 -2.84 -20.10 6.67
N ILE A 26 -2.28 -19.06 7.28
CA ILE A 26 -3.00 -17.81 7.55
C ILE A 26 -3.40 -17.14 6.24
N VAL A 27 -2.46 -17.03 5.29
CA VAL A 27 -2.69 -16.43 3.97
C VAL A 27 -3.79 -17.17 3.21
N LEU A 28 -3.70 -18.50 3.14
CA LEU A 28 -4.70 -19.34 2.48
C LEU A 28 -6.06 -19.27 3.18
N TYR A 29 -6.09 -19.21 4.52
CA TYR A 29 -7.34 -19.14 5.24
C TYR A 29 -8.05 -17.78 5.03
N LEU A 30 -7.31 -16.68 5.09
CA LEU A 30 -7.84 -15.34 4.84
C LEU A 30 -8.32 -15.17 3.39
N SER A 31 -7.64 -15.81 2.43
CA SER A 31 -7.96 -15.66 1.01
C SER A 31 -8.98 -16.66 0.50
N VAL A 32 -8.75 -17.96 0.70
CA VAL A 32 -9.57 -19.03 0.11
C VAL A 32 -10.74 -19.38 1.01
N SER A 33 -10.49 -19.61 2.31
CA SER A 33 -11.55 -20.07 3.21
C SER A 33 -12.53 -18.96 3.58
N LEU A 34 -12.04 -17.74 3.80
CA LEU A 34 -12.85 -16.60 4.20
C LEU A 34 -13.22 -15.67 3.04
N GLY A 35 -12.48 -15.70 1.93
CA GLY A 35 -12.69 -14.78 0.82
C GLY A 35 -12.51 -13.31 1.21
N TRP A 36 -11.82 -13.02 2.32
CA TRP A 36 -11.67 -11.65 2.82
C TRP A 36 -10.71 -10.84 1.95
N PHE A 37 -9.66 -11.49 1.46
CA PHE A 37 -8.61 -10.89 0.64
C PHE A 37 -8.26 -11.77 -0.56
N ASP A 38 -7.58 -11.23 -1.57
CA ASP A 38 -6.81 -12.05 -2.50
C ASP A 38 -5.49 -12.53 -1.85
N ILE A 39 -4.77 -13.46 -2.50
CA ILE A 39 -3.54 -14.06 -1.95
C ILE A 39 -2.46 -13.00 -1.69
N SER A 40 -2.31 -12.01 -2.56
CA SER A 40 -1.29 -10.96 -2.43
C SER A 40 -1.61 -10.03 -1.27
N THR A 41 -2.87 -9.60 -1.15
CA THR A 41 -3.35 -8.79 -0.03
C THR A 41 -3.27 -9.54 1.30
N ALA A 42 -3.55 -10.85 1.32
CA ALA A 42 -3.43 -11.67 2.52
C ALA A 42 -1.96 -11.85 2.96
N ARG A 43 -1.00 -11.99 2.03
CA ARG A 43 0.43 -11.99 2.36
C ARG A 43 0.85 -10.67 3.00
N LEU A 44 0.47 -9.56 2.35
CA LEU A 44 0.76 -8.22 2.86
C LEU A 44 0.14 -7.98 4.24
N PHE A 45 -1.08 -8.47 4.47
CA PHE A 45 -1.74 -8.43 5.78
C PHE A 45 -0.84 -9.06 6.87
N VAL A 46 -0.34 -10.27 6.62
CA VAL A 46 0.48 -11.01 7.59
C VAL A 46 1.82 -10.31 7.81
N GLU A 47 2.47 -9.86 6.75
CA GLU A 47 3.74 -9.12 6.85
C GLU A 47 3.60 -7.84 7.68
N GLN A 48 2.53 -7.08 7.47
CA GLN A 48 2.27 -5.88 8.25
C GLN A 48 1.92 -6.21 9.70
N ALA A 49 1.15 -7.26 9.96
CA ALA A 49 0.88 -7.70 11.32
C ALA A 49 2.16 -8.09 12.07
N ILE A 50 3.16 -8.63 11.38
CA ILE A 50 4.50 -8.88 11.95
C ILE A 50 5.22 -7.55 12.21
N LYS A 51 5.26 -6.62 11.24
CA LYS A 51 5.91 -5.31 11.37
C LYS A 51 5.31 -4.45 12.50
N GLU A 52 4.00 -4.51 12.68
CA GLU A 52 3.26 -3.82 13.76
C GLU A 52 3.37 -4.53 15.11
N GLY A 53 4.08 -5.67 15.17
CA GLY A 53 4.28 -6.43 16.39
C GLY A 53 3.02 -7.14 16.89
N LEU A 54 1.97 -7.31 16.06
CA LEU A 54 0.78 -8.10 16.37
C LEU A 54 1.05 -9.61 16.24
N LEU A 55 1.99 -9.97 15.37
CA LEU A 55 2.50 -11.33 15.20
C LEU A 55 4.00 -11.35 15.47
N ARG A 56 4.46 -12.36 16.21
CA ARG A 56 5.87 -12.67 16.39
C ARG A 56 6.25 -13.83 15.48
N LYS A 57 7.31 -13.66 14.69
CA LYS A 57 7.94 -14.79 13.97
C LYS A 57 8.66 -15.69 14.98
N ILE A 58 8.38 -16.98 14.89
CA ILE A 58 9.08 -18.02 15.65
C ILE A 58 10.26 -18.53 14.82
N ASP A 59 10.00 -18.75 13.54
CA ASP A 59 10.98 -19.10 12.50
C ASP A 59 10.51 -18.49 11.15
N ASP A 60 11.07 -18.96 10.03
CA ASP A 60 10.75 -18.46 8.69
C ASP A 60 9.32 -18.80 8.23
N PHE A 61 8.69 -19.79 8.83
CA PHE A 61 7.39 -20.32 8.41
C PHE A 61 6.29 -20.06 9.42
N PHE A 62 6.59 -20.01 10.71
CA PHE A 62 5.62 -19.96 11.80
C PHE A 62 5.57 -18.62 12.52
N VAL A 63 4.34 -18.23 12.87
CA VAL A 63 4.02 -17.02 13.62
C VAL A 63 3.04 -17.31 14.74
N GLU A 64 3.08 -16.48 15.79
CA GLU A 64 2.12 -16.49 16.89
C GLU A 64 1.66 -15.07 17.26
N PRO A 65 0.46 -14.89 17.82
CA PRO A 65 -0.03 -13.60 18.26
C PRO A 65 0.71 -13.12 19.50
N THR A 66 0.99 -11.82 19.57
CA THR A 66 1.60 -11.15 20.74
C THR A 66 0.56 -10.55 21.69
N PHE A 67 -0.72 -10.78 21.40
CA PHE A 67 -1.85 -10.24 22.13
C PHE A 67 -2.82 -11.37 22.48
N ASP A 68 -3.68 -11.13 23.48
CA ASP A 68 -4.73 -12.07 23.86
C ASP A 68 -5.82 -12.11 22.78
N TYR A 69 -5.72 -13.12 21.93
CA TYR A 69 -6.65 -13.37 20.84
C TYR A 69 -7.82 -14.25 21.27
N GLU A 70 -7.73 -14.96 22.39
CA GLU A 70 -8.75 -15.93 22.83
C GLU A 70 -10.03 -15.20 23.29
N ASN A 71 -9.89 -14.02 23.88
CA ASN A 71 -11.01 -13.22 24.39
C ASN A 71 -11.62 -12.22 23.39
N ILE A 72 -11.09 -12.13 22.17
CA ILE A 72 -11.58 -11.19 21.15
C ILE A 72 -12.80 -11.78 20.43
N LYS A 73 -13.96 -11.14 20.60
CA LYS A 73 -15.18 -11.49 19.89
C LYS A 73 -15.15 -10.92 18.47
N THR A 74 -15.45 -11.77 17.49
CA THR A 74 -15.61 -11.35 16.10
C THR A 74 -17.08 -11.00 15.85
N PRO A 75 -17.40 -9.76 15.42
CA PRO A 75 -18.77 -9.38 15.09
C PRO A 75 -19.37 -10.26 13.98
N VAL A 76 -20.68 -10.47 14.03
CA VAL A 76 -21.40 -11.18 12.96
C VAL A 76 -21.27 -10.38 11.66
N GLY A 77 -20.89 -11.06 10.57
CA GLY A 77 -20.68 -10.41 9.27
C GLY A 77 -19.38 -9.59 9.17
N PHE A 78 -18.48 -9.69 10.15
CA PHE A 78 -17.20 -9.01 10.10
C PHE A 78 -16.41 -9.41 8.84
N ARG A 79 -16.00 -8.40 8.07
CA ARG A 79 -15.07 -8.54 6.96
C ARG A 79 -14.14 -7.33 6.99
N PRO A 80 -12.84 -7.53 7.22
CA PRO A 80 -11.88 -6.43 7.23
C PRO A 80 -11.78 -5.81 5.84
N LYS A 81 -11.77 -4.48 5.75
CA LYS A 81 -11.57 -3.82 4.46
C LYS A 81 -10.07 -3.87 4.10
N PRO A 82 -9.71 -4.13 2.83
CA PRO A 82 -8.31 -4.10 2.39
C PRO A 82 -7.62 -2.77 2.69
N GLU A 83 -8.36 -1.66 2.64
CA GLU A 83 -7.86 -0.31 2.94
C GLU A 83 -7.39 -0.17 4.39
N ASP A 84 -8.12 -0.78 5.34
CA ASP A 84 -7.78 -0.77 6.77
C ASP A 84 -6.56 -1.65 7.09
N VAL A 85 -6.25 -2.57 6.17
CA VAL A 85 -5.10 -3.46 6.23
C VAL A 85 -3.86 -2.84 5.61
N MET A 86 -4.02 -2.05 4.55
CA MET A 86 -2.93 -1.56 3.71
C MET A 86 -2.28 -0.25 4.20
N ILE A 87 -2.69 0.28 5.36
CA ILE A 87 -2.40 1.64 5.83
C ILE A 87 -0.90 1.96 5.97
N ALA A 88 0.01 0.98 6.10
CA ALA A 88 1.44 1.30 6.29
C ALA A 88 2.21 1.47 4.97
N GLU A 89 2.23 0.46 4.10
CA GLU A 89 3.11 0.47 2.91
C GLU A 89 2.49 1.15 1.70
N ASN A 90 1.18 0.96 1.45
CA ASN A 90 0.50 1.68 0.37
C ASN A 90 0.32 3.14 0.71
N LYS A 91 0.29 3.51 1.99
CA LYS A 91 0.32 4.91 2.39
C LYS A 91 1.71 5.48 2.20
N LYS A 92 2.80 4.76 2.51
CA LYS A 92 4.17 5.23 2.25
C LYS A 92 4.45 5.36 0.75
N LYS A 93 4.15 4.33 -0.06
CA LYS A 93 4.25 4.38 -1.53
C LYS A 93 3.32 5.43 -2.15
N ARG A 94 2.03 5.50 -1.78
CA ARG A 94 1.12 6.56 -2.29
C ARG A 94 1.50 7.95 -1.79
N ILE A 95 2.04 8.10 -0.57
CA ILE A 95 2.53 9.39 -0.08
C ILE A 95 3.77 9.77 -0.88
N GLU A 96 4.75 8.89 -1.05
CA GLU A 96 5.97 9.14 -1.85
C GLU A 96 5.63 9.41 -3.32
N GLU A 97 4.67 8.70 -3.92
CA GLU A 97 4.18 8.93 -5.29
C GLU A 97 3.41 10.26 -5.42
N LYS A 98 2.49 10.54 -4.50
CA LYS A 98 1.79 11.84 -4.45
C LYS A 98 2.75 12.98 -4.13
N ASP A 99 3.82 12.70 -3.38
CA ASP A 99 4.85 13.66 -3.02
C ASP A 99 5.76 13.92 -4.22
N LEU A 100 6.21 12.90 -4.96
CA LEU A 100 7.03 13.09 -6.16
C LEU A 100 6.26 13.81 -7.27
N LEU A 101 5.08 13.31 -7.64
CA LEU A 101 4.21 14.01 -8.59
C LEU A 101 3.87 15.41 -8.09
N GLY A 102 3.59 15.55 -6.79
CA GLY A 102 3.30 16.82 -6.16
C GLY A 102 4.48 17.81 -6.17
N ARG A 103 5.72 17.33 -6.02
CA ARG A 103 6.95 18.11 -6.09
C ARG A 103 7.16 18.60 -7.52
N ILE A 104 7.04 17.72 -8.51
CA ILE A 104 7.14 18.09 -9.93
C ILE A 104 6.07 19.14 -10.29
N CYS A 105 4.80 18.91 -9.92
CA CYS A 105 3.73 19.89 -10.17
C CYS A 105 3.93 21.22 -9.42
N ARG A 106 4.57 21.22 -8.23
CA ARG A 106 4.89 22.46 -7.51
C ARG A 106 5.91 23.28 -8.29
N GLU A 107 6.94 22.61 -8.80
CA GLU A 107 7.98 23.28 -9.56
C GLU A 107 7.49 23.79 -10.90
N ILE A 108 6.58 23.05 -11.55
CA ILE A 108 5.88 23.56 -12.73
C ILE A 108 5.11 24.83 -12.38
N SER A 109 4.31 24.81 -11.31
CA SER A 109 3.54 25.97 -10.86
C SER A 109 4.43 27.18 -10.54
N ASN A 110 5.57 26.98 -9.87
CA ASN A 110 6.54 28.03 -9.57
C ASN A 110 7.21 28.60 -10.83
N GLY A 111 7.54 27.74 -11.80
CA GLY A 111 8.20 28.16 -13.04
C GLY A 111 7.28 28.81 -14.06
N THR A 112 5.97 28.55 -14.00
CA THR A 112 5.01 28.97 -15.04
C THR A 112 3.92 29.90 -14.53
N GLY A 113 3.73 30.00 -13.22
CA GLY A 113 2.63 30.72 -12.58
C GLY A 113 1.26 30.04 -12.73
N GLU A 114 1.20 28.81 -13.26
CA GLU A 114 -0.06 28.11 -13.46
C GLU A 114 -0.57 27.46 -12.17
N GLU A 115 -1.90 27.38 -12.06
CA GLU A 115 -2.54 26.71 -10.94
C GLU A 115 -2.21 25.22 -10.92
N ARG A 116 -1.90 24.71 -9.72
CA ARG A 116 -1.56 23.31 -9.49
C ARG A 116 -2.62 22.34 -9.99
N GLN A 117 -3.91 22.70 -9.87
CA GLN A 117 -5.01 21.85 -10.32
C GLN A 117 -5.02 21.70 -11.85
N LYS A 118 -4.82 22.80 -12.59
CA LYS A 118 -4.68 22.79 -14.04
C LYS A 118 -3.51 21.91 -14.50
N ILE A 119 -2.35 22.04 -13.84
CA ILE A 119 -1.17 21.21 -14.14
C ILE A 119 -1.47 19.72 -13.91
N LEU A 120 -2.17 19.38 -12.83
CA LEU A 120 -2.55 17.99 -12.54
C LEU A 120 -3.48 17.41 -13.60
N ASP A 121 -4.41 18.22 -14.11
CA ASP A 121 -5.35 17.76 -15.14
C ASP A 121 -4.64 17.60 -16.50
N ASP A 122 -3.70 18.49 -16.83
CA ASP A 122 -2.82 18.33 -17.99
C ASP A 122 -1.95 17.06 -17.89
N VAL A 123 -1.40 16.77 -16.70
CA VAL A 123 -0.64 15.53 -16.45
C VAL A 123 -1.51 14.30 -16.68
N LYS A 124 -2.73 14.26 -16.12
CA LYS A 124 -3.64 13.13 -16.30
C LYS A 124 -3.97 12.91 -17.77
N LYS A 125 -4.22 13.98 -18.51
CA LYS A 125 -4.52 13.92 -19.93
C LYS A 125 -3.36 13.32 -20.73
N ILE A 126 -2.15 13.85 -20.54
CA ILE A 126 -0.94 13.35 -21.24
C ILE A 126 -0.62 11.90 -20.82
N SER A 127 -0.80 11.56 -19.54
CA SER A 127 -0.62 10.20 -19.02
C SER A 127 -1.58 9.22 -19.68
N ALA A 128 -2.85 9.59 -19.83
CA ALA A 128 -3.85 8.77 -20.51
C ALA A 128 -3.60 8.66 -22.03
N ASP A 129 -3.30 9.78 -22.68
CA ASP A 129 -3.09 9.85 -24.14
C ASP A 129 -1.86 9.04 -24.57
N LEU A 130 -0.78 9.06 -23.79
CA LEU A 130 0.48 8.37 -24.10
C LEU A 130 0.62 7.01 -23.41
N GLY A 131 -0.31 6.63 -22.54
CA GLY A 131 -0.24 5.38 -21.76
C GLY A 131 0.97 5.32 -20.81
N VAL A 132 1.46 6.47 -20.34
CA VAL A 132 2.63 6.57 -19.46
C VAL A 132 2.22 6.88 -18.02
N TYR A 133 3.10 6.60 -17.06
CA TYR A 133 2.87 6.97 -15.68
C TYR A 133 2.72 8.50 -15.52
N PRO A 134 1.85 8.98 -14.60
CA PRO A 134 1.66 10.41 -14.35
C PRO A 134 2.95 11.19 -14.07
N GLU A 135 3.92 10.57 -13.40
CA GLU A 135 5.22 11.18 -13.11
C GLU A 135 6.03 11.41 -14.40
N ILE A 136 5.96 10.50 -15.38
CA ILE A 136 6.58 10.68 -16.70
C ILE A 136 5.88 11.78 -17.48
N ALA A 137 4.55 11.81 -17.46
CA ALA A 137 3.77 12.87 -18.08
C ALA A 137 4.13 14.25 -17.49
N ALA A 138 4.34 14.34 -16.17
CA ALA A 138 4.78 15.57 -15.52
C ALA A 138 6.20 16.00 -15.95
N LEU A 139 7.14 15.07 -16.12
CA LEU A 139 8.47 15.37 -16.67
C LEU A 139 8.41 15.88 -18.11
N LEU A 140 7.52 15.32 -18.94
CA LEU A 140 7.30 15.79 -20.32
C LEU A 140 6.80 17.24 -20.34
N ILE A 141 5.89 17.59 -19.42
CA ILE A 141 5.43 18.98 -19.25
C ILE A 141 6.59 19.89 -18.84
N CYS A 142 7.42 19.48 -17.88
CA CYS A 142 8.60 20.25 -17.47
C CYS A 142 9.51 20.53 -18.66
N LYS A 143 9.84 19.50 -19.46
CA LYS A 143 10.66 19.64 -20.67
C LYS A 143 10.04 20.60 -21.68
N LYS A 144 8.72 20.51 -21.91
CA LYS A 144 7.99 21.40 -22.82
C LYS A 144 8.00 22.86 -22.37
N LYS A 145 8.04 23.09 -21.05
CA LYS A 145 7.99 24.44 -20.45
C LYS A 145 9.37 24.97 -20.04
N GLY A 146 10.46 24.29 -20.41
CA GLY A 146 11.83 24.74 -20.12
C GLY A 146 12.22 24.66 -18.64
N ILE A 147 11.52 23.85 -17.84
CA ILE A 147 11.84 23.63 -16.42
C ILE A 147 12.89 22.54 -16.31
N GLU A 148 13.86 22.73 -15.42
CA GLU A 148 14.93 21.76 -15.18
C GLU A 148 14.37 20.42 -14.64
N ILE A 149 14.63 19.34 -15.39
CA ILE A 149 14.14 18.00 -15.10
C ILE A 149 15.16 17.11 -14.38
N ASN A 150 16.46 17.40 -14.47
CA ASN A 150 17.53 16.50 -14.05
C ASN A 150 17.39 16.03 -12.60
N ARG A 151 17.01 16.94 -11.70
CA ARG A 151 16.76 16.64 -10.27
C ARG A 151 15.61 15.66 -9.99
N PHE A 152 14.76 15.40 -10.97
CA PHE A 152 13.59 14.52 -10.84
C PHE A 152 13.73 13.21 -11.61
N VAL A 153 14.68 13.11 -12.55
CA VAL A 153 14.83 11.92 -13.40
C VAL A 153 15.13 10.68 -12.56
N ASP A 154 16.11 10.78 -11.65
CA ASP A 154 16.51 9.65 -10.79
C ASP A 154 15.39 9.18 -9.86
N ASP A 155 14.62 10.12 -9.30
CA ASP A 155 13.50 9.84 -8.40
C ASP A 155 12.35 9.16 -9.17
N VAL A 156 12.05 9.64 -10.38
CA VAL A 156 11.01 9.06 -11.25
C VAL A 156 11.41 7.68 -11.76
N GLU A 157 12.67 7.49 -12.16
CA GLU A 157 13.19 6.19 -12.60
C GLU A 157 13.07 5.13 -11.50
N LYS A 158 13.54 5.44 -10.29
CA LYS A 158 13.38 4.55 -9.12
C LYS A 158 11.91 4.25 -8.83
N GLY A 159 11.06 5.28 -8.90
CA GLY A 159 9.61 5.14 -8.70
C GLY A 159 8.97 4.19 -9.72
N ILE A 160 9.37 4.25 -10.99
CA ILE A 160 8.84 3.37 -12.05
C ILE A 160 9.34 1.93 -11.89
N ILE A 161 10.62 1.75 -11.55
CA ILE A 161 11.20 0.41 -11.34
C ILE A 161 10.45 -0.32 -10.20
N LEU A 162 10.15 0.39 -9.12
CA LEU A 162 9.36 -0.13 -7.99
C LEU A 162 7.88 -0.40 -8.33
N LYS A 163 7.36 0.19 -9.42
CA LYS A 163 5.99 -0.04 -9.92
C LYS A 163 5.89 -1.25 -10.87
N LYS A 164 7.02 -1.72 -11.42
CA LYS A 164 7.08 -2.88 -12.34
C LYS A 164 7.40 -4.21 -11.64
N SER A 165 7.93 -4.18 -10.41
CA SER A 165 8.22 -5.37 -9.60
C SER A 165 7.03 -5.72 -8.69
#